data_AF-A0A4Q5VD25-F1
#
_entry.id   AF-A0A4Q5VD25-F1
#
_cell.length_a   1.000
_cell.length_b   1.000
_cell.length_c   1.000
_cell.angle_alpha   90.00
_cell.angle_beta   90.00
_cell.angle_gamma   90.00
#
_symmetry.space_group_name_H-M   'P 1'
#
loop_
_entity.id
_entity.type
_entity.pdbx_description
1 polymer ?
#
loop_
_entity_poly.entity_id
_entity_poly.type
_entity_poly.pdbx_seq_one_letter_code
_entity_poly.pdbx_strand_id
1 'polypeptide(L)'
;MKSTYTVPSSFILVLLAHVGVLAALLYSPQKQVPVLIEPPTIQGVIVASDPIPEPEKPVELPPPPPEKPLPKPKIPLPKAPPSEHAITQDAEPVPSPVPDVEKPVEAAPAPVVPPQADASQLNNPAPSYPQTSRRLKEEGVVLLEILVKADGTLGEMRLKKSSGYARLDEAAQRAVKNWHFLPAKRGGEAIDYWYELPIEFSLNR
;
A
#
# COMPACT_ATOMS: atom_id res chain seq x y z
N MET A 1 -68.97 18.55 35.03
CA MET A 1 -69.14 18.74 33.58
C MET A 1 -68.02 17.98 32.87
N LYS A 2 -68.33 16.97 32.05
CA LYS A 2 -67.33 16.20 31.28
C LYS A 2 -67.53 16.56 29.81
N SER A 3 -66.61 17.35 29.25
CA SER A 3 -66.62 17.70 27.83
C SER A 3 -66.01 16.54 27.05
N THR A 4 -66.84 15.82 26.29
CA THR A 4 -66.38 14.80 25.35
C THR A 4 -65.90 15.49 24.08
N TYR A 5 -64.59 15.49 23.85
CA TYR A 5 -63.99 15.96 22.60
C TYR A 5 -64.20 14.91 21.51
N THR A 6 -65.18 15.13 20.64
CA THR A 6 -65.36 14.34 19.41
C THR A 6 -64.42 14.90 18.35
N VAL A 7 -63.40 14.13 17.99
CA VAL A 7 -62.53 14.46 16.85
C VAL A 7 -63.41 14.46 15.58
N PRO A 8 -63.46 15.56 14.82
CA PRO A 8 -64.29 15.62 13.63
C PRO A 8 -63.79 14.60 12.60
N SER A 9 -64.72 13.82 12.01
CA SER A 9 -64.45 12.74 11.05
C SER A 9 -63.49 13.14 9.92
N SER A 10 -63.55 14.42 9.51
CA SER A 10 -62.66 15.02 8.51
C SER A 10 -61.17 14.95 8.88
N PHE A 11 -60.81 15.09 10.16
CA PHE A 11 -59.41 15.01 10.60
C PHE A 11 -58.85 13.59 10.49
N ILE A 12 -59.68 12.57 10.78
CA ILE A 12 -59.28 11.16 10.68
C ILE A 12 -59.06 10.78 9.22
N LEU A 13 -59.93 11.25 8.30
CA LEU A 13 -59.77 11.03 6.86
C LEU A 13 -58.50 11.68 6.31
N VAL A 14 -58.19 12.90 6.72
CA VAL A 14 -56.96 13.58 6.33
C VAL A 14 -55.73 12.84 6.86
N LEU A 15 -55.75 12.39 8.12
CA LEU A 15 -54.65 11.64 8.69
C LEU A 15 -54.41 10.32 7.94
N LEU A 16 -55.47 9.58 7.63
CA LEU A 16 -55.40 8.34 6.85
C LEU A 16 -54.87 8.58 5.44
N ALA A 17 -55.28 9.67 4.78
CA ALA A 17 -54.74 10.05 3.48
C ALA A 17 -53.24 10.33 3.53
N HIS A 18 -52.76 11.06 4.55
CA HIS A 18 -51.33 11.35 4.71
C HIS A 18 -50.52 10.09 5.00
N VAL A 19 -51.03 9.19 5.85
CA VAL A 19 -50.38 7.90 6.11
C VAL A 19 -50.31 7.06 4.83
N GLY A 20 -51.38 7.04 4.03
CA GLY A 20 -51.41 6.35 2.75
C GLY A 20 -50.39 6.89 1.74
N VAL A 21 -50.29 8.23 1.62
CA VAL A 21 -49.29 8.87 0.75
C VAL A 21 -47.87 8.58 1.23
N LEU A 22 -47.63 8.66 2.55
CA LEU A 22 -46.31 8.36 3.12
C LEU A 22 -45.93 6.89 2.88
N ALA A 23 -46.85 5.96 3.10
CA ALA A 23 -46.63 4.55 2.81
C ALA A 23 -46.37 4.32 1.31
N ALA A 24 -47.12 4.95 0.42
CA ALA A 24 -46.88 4.86 -1.02
C ALA A 24 -45.49 5.36 -1.42
N LEU A 25 -45.00 6.44 -0.80
CA LEU A 25 -43.66 6.97 -1.06
C LEU A 25 -42.55 6.06 -0.50
N LEU A 26 -42.74 5.49 0.69
CA LEU A 26 -41.76 4.60 1.33
C LEU A 26 -41.66 3.23 0.66
N TYR A 27 -42.77 2.72 0.10
CA TYR A 27 -42.84 1.40 -0.52
C TYR A 27 -42.89 1.43 -2.06
N SER A 28 -42.71 2.59 -2.69
CA SER A 28 -42.67 2.67 -4.16
C SER A 28 -41.41 2.00 -4.71
N PRO A 29 -41.52 0.98 -5.58
CA PRO A 29 -40.36 0.32 -6.17
C PRO A 29 -39.63 1.29 -7.10
N GLN A 30 -38.37 1.60 -6.76
CA GLN A 30 -37.49 2.38 -7.63
C GLN A 30 -37.13 1.53 -8.85
N LYS A 31 -37.72 1.84 -10.00
CA LYS A 31 -37.34 1.23 -11.28
C LYS A 31 -35.92 1.67 -11.61
N GLN A 32 -34.95 0.79 -11.39
CA GLN A 32 -33.58 0.98 -11.88
C GLN A 32 -33.62 0.87 -13.40
N VAL A 33 -33.53 2.01 -14.09
CA VAL A 33 -33.30 2.03 -15.53
C VAL A 33 -31.86 1.59 -15.73
N PRO A 34 -31.57 0.49 -16.46
CA PRO A 34 -30.19 0.12 -16.72
C PRO A 34 -29.54 1.24 -17.50
N VAL A 35 -28.54 1.89 -16.89
CA VAL A 35 -27.71 2.87 -17.59
C VAL A 35 -26.93 2.08 -18.63
N LEU A 36 -27.33 2.22 -19.90
CA LEU A 36 -26.53 1.75 -21.03
C LEU A 36 -25.28 2.63 -21.07
N ILE A 37 -24.18 2.12 -20.51
CA ILE A 37 -22.88 2.79 -20.59
C ILE A 37 -22.44 2.67 -22.04
N GLU A 38 -22.70 3.69 -22.85
CA GLU A 38 -22.08 3.82 -24.16
C GLU A 38 -20.58 4.00 -23.94
N PRO A 39 -19.71 3.13 -24.51
CA PRO A 39 -18.28 3.35 -24.42
C PRO A 39 -17.95 4.71 -25.05
N PRO A 40 -17.00 5.48 -24.48
CA PRO A 40 -16.58 6.71 -25.12
C PRO A 40 -16.07 6.38 -26.52
N THR A 41 -16.84 6.75 -27.53
CA THR A 41 -16.38 6.71 -28.92
C THR A 41 -15.25 7.73 -28.98
N ILE A 42 -14.01 7.23 -29.05
CA ILE A 42 -12.84 8.06 -29.35
C ILE A 42 -13.05 8.53 -30.80
N GLN A 43 -13.66 9.70 -30.97
CA GLN A 43 -13.64 10.43 -32.22
C GLN A 43 -12.19 10.85 -32.43
N GLY A 44 -11.46 10.05 -33.21
CA GLY A 44 -10.11 10.37 -33.65
C GLY A 44 -10.17 11.62 -34.53
N VAL A 45 -10.03 12.79 -33.91
CA VAL A 45 -9.65 13.99 -34.63
C VAL A 45 -8.15 13.84 -34.89
N ILE A 46 -7.82 13.40 -36.10
CA ILE A 46 -6.49 13.60 -36.66
C ILE A 46 -6.24 15.11 -36.75
N VAL A 47 -5.70 15.67 -35.68
CA VAL A 47 -5.14 17.02 -35.71
C VAL A 47 -3.91 16.91 -36.61
N ALA A 48 -4.00 17.47 -37.81
CA ALA A 48 -2.83 17.73 -38.64
C ALA A 48 -1.94 18.67 -37.83
N SER A 49 -0.90 18.11 -37.21
CA SER A 49 0.11 18.86 -36.48
C SER A 49 0.80 19.81 -37.46
N ASP A 50 0.80 21.10 -37.14
CA ASP A 50 1.61 22.12 -37.79
C ASP A 50 3.07 21.66 -37.89
N PRO A 51 3.81 22.05 -38.95
CA PRO A 51 5.21 21.69 -39.08
C PRO A 51 6.00 22.19 -37.87
N ILE A 52 6.62 21.25 -37.16
CA ILE A 52 7.52 21.50 -36.03
C ILE A 52 8.65 22.42 -36.53
N PRO A 53 8.93 23.56 -35.87
CA PRO A 53 10.05 24.41 -36.22
C PRO A 53 11.36 23.63 -36.09
N GLU A 54 12.21 23.77 -37.10
CA GLU A 54 13.48 23.04 -37.23
C GLU A 54 14.35 23.24 -35.98
N PRO A 55 14.92 22.17 -35.38
CA PRO A 55 15.63 22.27 -34.12
C PRO A 55 16.85 23.18 -34.25
N GLU A 56 16.93 24.19 -33.39
CA GLU A 56 18.12 25.01 -33.25
C GLU A 56 19.31 24.11 -32.90
N LYS A 57 20.40 24.30 -33.67
CA LYS A 57 21.64 23.54 -33.54
C LYS A 57 22.13 23.60 -32.08
N PRO A 58 22.42 22.46 -31.42
CA PRO A 58 22.89 22.45 -30.04
C PRO A 58 24.13 23.33 -29.87
N VAL A 59 24.08 24.26 -28.91
CA VAL A 59 25.28 24.94 -28.41
C VAL A 59 26.14 23.86 -27.74
N GLU A 60 27.29 23.56 -28.33
CA GLU A 60 28.24 22.59 -27.80
C GLU A 60 28.79 23.12 -26.46
N LEU A 61 28.39 22.50 -25.35
CA LEU A 61 28.97 22.81 -24.04
C LEU A 61 30.46 22.39 -24.03
N PRO A 62 31.35 23.17 -23.38
CA PRO A 62 32.72 22.74 -23.19
C PRO A 62 32.77 21.41 -22.43
N PRO A 63 33.71 20.51 -22.76
CA PRO A 63 33.79 19.20 -22.12
C PRO A 63 34.02 19.35 -20.61
N PRO A 64 33.34 18.53 -19.77
CA PRO A 64 33.56 18.56 -18.34
C PRO A 64 35.02 18.20 -18.02
N PRO A 65 35.61 18.79 -16.97
CA PRO A 65 36.95 18.43 -16.50
C PRO A 65 37.03 16.92 -16.21
N PRO A 66 38.17 16.26 -16.46
CA PRO A 66 38.33 14.84 -16.16
C PRO A 66 38.08 14.59 -14.66
N GLU A 67 37.08 13.76 -14.36
CA GLU A 67 36.80 13.31 -13.00
C GLU A 67 38.00 12.50 -12.49
N LYS A 68 38.58 12.92 -11.36
CA LYS A 68 39.57 12.12 -10.64
C LYS A 68 38.91 10.79 -10.25
N PRO A 69 39.58 9.64 -10.43
CA PRO A 69 39.00 8.36 -10.02
C PRO A 69 38.67 8.37 -8.53
N LEU A 70 37.38 8.23 -8.21
CA LEU A 70 36.92 7.91 -6.85
C LEU A 70 37.60 6.58 -6.43
N PRO A 71 38.24 6.50 -5.25
CA PRO A 71 38.84 5.26 -4.79
C PRO A 71 37.75 4.21 -4.55
N LYS A 72 37.79 3.12 -5.32
CA LYS A 72 36.96 1.92 -5.08
C LYS A 72 37.25 1.40 -3.66
N PRO A 73 36.23 1.18 -2.80
CA PRO A 73 36.42 0.43 -1.56
C PRO A 73 36.92 -0.97 -1.90
N LYS A 74 38.17 -1.29 -1.51
CA LYS A 74 38.69 -2.65 -1.56
C LYS A 74 37.98 -3.44 -0.46
N ILE A 75 36.97 -4.21 -0.81
CA ILE A 75 36.50 -5.33 0.02
C ILE A 75 37.65 -6.35 0.00
N PRO A 76 38.27 -6.71 1.13
CA PRO A 76 39.23 -7.80 1.16
C PRO A 76 38.46 -9.10 0.93
N LEU A 77 38.62 -9.69 -0.26
CA LEU A 77 38.24 -11.07 -0.50
C LEU A 77 39.17 -11.96 0.36
N PRO A 78 38.67 -12.80 1.28
CA PRO A 78 39.50 -13.75 1.99
C PRO A 78 40.16 -14.69 0.97
N LYS A 79 41.49 -14.67 0.91
CA LYS A 79 42.27 -15.66 0.15
C LYS A 79 42.15 -16.99 0.88
N ALA A 80 41.61 -18.01 0.20
CA ALA A 80 41.76 -19.39 0.63
C ALA A 80 43.27 -19.72 0.69
N PRO A 81 43.78 -20.34 1.78
CA PRO A 81 45.15 -20.83 1.80
C PRO A 81 45.30 -22.04 0.86
N PRO A 82 46.40 -22.13 0.09
CA PRO A 82 46.74 -23.33 -0.68
C PRO A 82 47.13 -24.46 0.27
N SER A 83 46.37 -25.56 0.26
CA SER A 83 46.81 -26.82 0.86
C SER A 83 47.73 -27.54 -0.12
N GLU A 84 49.01 -27.19 -0.11
CA GLU A 84 50.06 -28.02 -0.67
C GLU A 84 50.74 -28.73 0.48
N HIS A 85 50.34 -29.96 0.81
CA HIS A 85 51.20 -30.99 1.43
C HIS A 85 50.76 -32.34 0.85
N ALA A 86 51.62 -32.88 -0.02
CA ALA A 86 51.56 -34.24 -0.52
C ALA A 86 52.09 -35.21 0.55
N ILE A 87 51.39 -36.32 0.77
CA ILE A 87 52.03 -37.60 1.15
C ILE A 87 51.38 -38.71 0.32
N THR A 88 52.22 -39.28 -0.53
CA THR A 88 52.08 -40.53 -1.27
C THR A 88 51.88 -41.71 -0.31
N GLN A 89 50.93 -42.60 -0.56
CA GLN A 89 51.16 -44.05 -0.42
C GLN A 89 50.02 -44.87 -1.04
N ASP A 90 50.45 -45.71 -1.98
CA ASP A 90 49.74 -46.80 -2.60
C ASP A 90 49.44 -47.89 -1.56
N ALA A 91 48.18 -48.31 -1.43
CA ALA A 91 47.77 -49.56 -0.80
C ALA A 91 46.40 -49.98 -1.35
N GLU A 92 46.39 -51.09 -2.09
CA GLU A 92 45.24 -51.78 -2.68
C GLU A 92 44.33 -52.46 -1.61
N PRO A 93 43.18 -53.09 -1.96
CA PRO A 93 41.87 -52.80 -1.40
C PRO A 93 41.28 -53.91 -0.51
N VAL A 94 40.44 -53.60 0.49
CA VAL A 94 39.52 -54.57 1.14
C VAL A 94 38.40 -53.84 1.92
N PRO A 95 37.23 -54.46 2.21
CA PRO A 95 35.91 -53.93 1.84
C PRO A 95 34.97 -53.58 3.02
N SER A 96 34.09 -52.59 2.80
CA SER A 96 32.74 -52.35 3.41
C SER A 96 32.59 -52.27 4.95
N PRO A 97 31.50 -51.69 5.53
CA PRO A 97 30.35 -50.98 4.95
C PRO A 97 30.14 -49.54 5.50
N VAL A 98 29.31 -48.79 4.79
CA VAL A 98 28.85 -47.42 5.10
C VAL A 98 28.09 -47.35 6.44
N PRO A 99 28.34 -46.34 7.28
CA PRO A 99 27.26 -45.60 7.94
C PRO A 99 27.02 -44.31 7.16
N ASP A 100 25.77 -44.13 6.74
CA ASP A 100 25.22 -42.92 6.12
C ASP A 100 25.78 -41.67 6.81
N VAL A 101 26.65 -40.93 6.11
CA VAL A 101 27.03 -39.58 6.53
C VAL A 101 25.87 -38.70 6.08
N GLU A 102 25.05 -38.29 7.04
CA GLU A 102 24.07 -37.22 6.87
C GLU A 102 24.74 -36.05 6.15
N LYS A 103 24.36 -35.88 4.89
CA LYS A 103 24.70 -34.74 4.06
C LYS A 103 24.35 -33.49 4.86
N PRO A 104 25.28 -32.53 5.09
CA PRO A 104 24.93 -31.27 5.72
C PRO A 104 23.83 -30.61 4.89
N VAL A 105 22.62 -30.58 5.44
CA VAL A 105 21.53 -29.80 4.88
C VAL A 105 21.96 -28.35 5.06
N GLU A 106 22.32 -27.73 3.94
CA GLU A 106 22.43 -26.28 3.83
C GLU A 106 21.14 -25.67 4.39
N ALA A 107 21.24 -25.08 5.58
CA ALA A 107 20.10 -24.57 6.30
C ALA A 107 19.42 -23.49 5.45
N ALA A 108 18.17 -23.75 5.04
CA ALA A 108 17.34 -22.75 4.39
C ALA A 108 17.33 -21.46 5.21
N PRO A 109 17.37 -20.25 4.59
CA PRO A 109 17.34 -19.00 5.32
C PRO A 109 16.12 -18.94 6.22
N ALA A 110 16.32 -18.50 7.46
CA ALA A 110 15.26 -18.49 8.48
C ALA A 110 14.02 -17.70 8.00
N PRO A 111 12.79 -18.14 8.36
CA PRO A 111 11.56 -17.44 8.00
C PRO A 111 11.56 -15.97 8.44
N VAL A 112 10.96 -15.10 7.62
CA VAL A 112 10.77 -13.68 7.93
C VAL A 112 9.37 -13.47 8.52
N VAL A 113 9.30 -12.85 9.69
CA VAL A 113 8.05 -12.34 10.28
C VAL A 113 7.87 -10.89 9.80
N PRO A 114 6.75 -10.54 9.15
CA PRO A 114 6.52 -9.19 8.64
C PRO A 114 6.30 -8.19 9.78
N PRO A 115 6.52 -6.89 9.53
CA PRO A 115 6.28 -5.86 10.53
C PRO A 115 4.77 -5.70 10.79
N GLN A 116 4.44 -5.26 12.00
CA GLN A 116 3.06 -4.95 12.39
C GLN A 116 2.92 -3.45 12.60
N ALA A 117 1.81 -2.92 12.11
CA ALA A 117 1.55 -1.48 12.03
C ALA A 117 0.17 -1.10 12.59
N ASP A 118 -0.50 -2.00 13.30
CA ASP A 118 -1.84 -1.76 13.83
C ASP A 118 -1.83 -0.51 14.70
N ALA A 119 -2.45 0.55 14.18
CA ALA A 119 -2.31 1.89 14.75
C ALA A 119 -2.76 1.92 16.22
N SER A 120 -3.83 1.19 16.52
CA SER A 120 -4.40 1.02 17.85
C SER A 120 -3.46 0.27 18.81
N GLN A 121 -2.71 -0.71 18.31
CA GLN A 121 -1.88 -1.58 19.14
C GLN A 121 -0.56 -0.91 19.55
N LEU A 122 -0.05 0.01 18.72
CA LEU A 122 1.18 0.75 18.98
C LEU A 122 0.96 2.19 19.49
N ASN A 123 -0.27 2.54 19.87
CA ASN A 123 -0.66 3.90 20.26
C ASN A 123 -0.36 4.96 19.17
N ASN A 124 -0.39 4.56 17.90
CA ASN A 124 -0.27 5.48 16.79
C ASN A 124 -1.61 6.21 16.59
N PRO A 125 -1.61 7.56 16.55
CA PRO A 125 -2.85 8.32 16.39
C PRO A 125 -3.46 8.05 15.01
N ALA A 126 -4.78 7.83 14.99
CA ALA A 126 -5.52 7.66 13.75
C ALA A 126 -5.36 8.90 12.83
N PRO A 127 -5.35 8.72 11.50
CA PRO A 127 -5.26 9.85 10.58
C PRO A 127 -6.44 10.80 10.74
N SER A 128 -6.14 12.11 10.77
CA SER A 128 -7.20 13.12 10.86
C SER A 128 -8.01 13.14 9.57
N TYR A 129 -9.32 13.01 9.68
CA TYR A 129 -10.23 13.09 8.53
C TYR A 129 -10.39 14.55 8.08
N PRO A 130 -9.97 14.92 6.86
CA PRO A 130 -10.12 16.29 6.36
C PRO A 130 -11.58 16.76 6.38
N GLN A 131 -11.83 17.95 6.95
CA GLN A 131 -13.20 18.48 7.10
C GLN A 131 -13.94 18.61 5.77
N THR A 132 -13.24 19.01 4.70
CA THR A 132 -13.80 19.08 3.35
C THR A 132 -14.24 17.71 2.85
N SER A 133 -13.42 16.67 3.04
CA SER A 133 -13.75 15.31 2.64
C SER A 133 -14.92 14.74 3.46
N ARG A 134 -15.01 15.06 4.76
CA ARG A 134 -16.19 14.73 5.58
C ARG A 134 -17.47 15.36 5.04
N ARG A 135 -17.42 16.65 4.67
CA ARG A 135 -18.57 17.37 4.10
C ARG A 135 -19.01 16.81 2.74
N LEU A 136 -18.04 16.38 1.93
CA LEU A 136 -18.27 15.79 0.61
C LEU A 136 -18.57 14.29 0.66
N LYS A 137 -18.57 13.67 1.85
CA LYS A 137 -18.78 12.23 2.06
C LYS A 137 -17.79 11.34 1.30
N GLU A 138 -16.54 11.79 1.21
CA GLU A 138 -15.48 11.05 0.51
C GLU A 138 -14.88 10.00 1.43
N GLU A 139 -15.06 8.72 1.11
CA GLU A 139 -14.51 7.57 1.83
C GLU A 139 -13.55 6.79 0.93
N GLY A 140 -12.71 5.93 1.52
CA GLY A 140 -11.85 5.04 0.75
C GLY A 140 -10.64 4.51 1.52
N VAL A 141 -9.84 3.70 0.84
CA VAL A 141 -8.63 3.09 1.41
C VAL A 141 -7.40 3.61 0.68
N VAL A 142 -6.48 4.20 1.44
CA VAL A 142 -5.14 4.58 0.97
C VAL A 142 -4.21 3.41 1.24
N LEU A 143 -3.49 2.93 0.22
CA LEU A 143 -2.45 1.91 0.40
C LEU A 143 -1.08 2.58 0.30
N LEU A 144 -0.37 2.60 1.42
CA LEU A 144 1.00 3.10 1.48
C LEU A 144 1.98 1.94 1.47
N GLU A 145 3.07 2.09 0.73
CA GLU A 145 4.24 1.21 0.80
C GLU A 145 5.29 1.93 1.65
N ILE A 146 5.63 1.35 2.81
CA ILE A 146 6.55 1.95 3.78
C ILE A 146 7.73 1.01 4.06
N LEU A 147 8.92 1.58 4.21
CA LEU A 147 10.07 0.88 4.74
C LEU A 147 10.05 1.01 6.25
N VAL A 148 9.85 -0.11 6.95
CA VAL A 148 10.01 -0.17 8.41
C VAL A 148 11.45 -0.57 8.70
N LYS A 149 12.18 0.27 9.42
CA LYS A 149 13.56 0.00 9.81
C LYS A 149 13.62 -1.00 10.98
N ALA A 150 14.78 -1.62 11.17
CA ALA A 150 15.03 -2.55 12.27
C ALA A 150 14.81 -1.95 13.67
N ASP A 151 14.89 -0.62 13.82
CA ASP A 151 14.60 0.12 15.06
C ASP A 151 13.10 0.43 15.26
N GLY A 152 12.23 0.05 14.31
CA GLY A 152 10.80 0.31 14.33
C GLY A 152 10.39 1.70 13.86
N THR A 153 11.32 2.52 13.37
CA THR A 153 11.02 3.83 12.79
C THR A 153 10.65 3.73 11.30
N LEU A 154 9.99 4.76 10.81
CA LEU A 154 9.71 4.92 9.39
C LEU A 154 10.97 5.31 8.62
N GLY A 155 11.28 4.55 7.57
CA GLY A 155 12.24 4.91 6.54
C GLY A 155 11.58 5.66 5.39
N GLU A 156 11.61 5.07 4.20
CA GLU A 156 10.96 5.61 3.00
C GLU A 156 9.45 5.31 2.99
N MET A 157 8.65 6.18 2.36
CA MET A 157 7.21 6.02 2.17
C MET A 157 6.83 6.37 0.73
N ARG A 158 5.96 5.56 0.13
CA ARG A 158 5.41 5.76 -1.21
C ARG A 158 3.90 5.51 -1.21
N LEU A 159 3.18 6.28 -2.04
CA LEU A 159 1.76 6.01 -2.30
C LEU A 159 1.65 4.88 -3.32
N LYS A 160 1.20 3.71 -2.87
CA LYS A 160 1.00 2.54 -3.75
C LYS A 160 -0.37 2.56 -4.42
N LYS A 161 -1.41 2.94 -3.67
CA LYS A 161 -2.78 3.11 -4.21
C LYS A 161 -3.47 4.28 -3.52
N SER A 162 -4.00 5.20 -4.34
CA SER A 162 -4.84 6.31 -3.87
C SER A 162 -6.22 5.79 -3.43
N SER A 163 -6.83 6.48 -2.47
CA SER A 163 -8.24 6.30 -2.12
C SER A 163 -9.21 6.81 -3.19
N GLY A 164 -8.70 7.48 -4.24
CA GLY A 164 -9.48 8.26 -5.20
C GLY A 164 -9.63 9.74 -4.84
N TYR A 165 -9.13 10.15 -3.66
CA TYR A 165 -9.25 11.52 -3.16
C TYR A 165 -7.92 12.00 -2.56
N ALA A 166 -7.24 12.92 -3.24
CA ALA A 166 -5.92 13.42 -2.84
C ALA A 166 -5.87 13.92 -1.38
N ARG A 167 -6.97 14.52 -0.88
CA ARG A 167 -7.05 14.99 0.52
C ARG A 167 -6.92 13.85 1.53
N LEU A 168 -7.50 12.69 1.25
CA LEU A 168 -7.40 11.50 2.11
C LEU A 168 -6.00 10.90 2.01
N ASP A 169 -5.44 10.82 0.80
CA ASP A 169 -4.07 10.34 0.56
C ASP A 169 -3.03 11.16 1.33
N GLU A 170 -3.14 12.48 1.29
CA GLU A 170 -2.27 13.38 2.04
C GLU A 170 -2.47 13.25 3.55
N ALA A 171 -3.72 13.08 4.01
CA ALA A 171 -4.02 12.91 5.43
C ALA A 171 -3.41 11.61 5.98
N ALA A 172 -3.48 10.52 5.22
CA ALA A 172 -2.81 9.27 5.52
C ALA A 172 -1.29 9.46 5.62
N GLN A 173 -0.65 10.03 4.60
CA GLN A 173 0.79 10.25 4.59
C GLN A 173 1.26 11.13 5.76
N ARG A 174 0.51 12.20 6.10
CA ARG A 174 0.84 13.07 7.23
C ARG A 174 0.78 12.34 8.57
N ALA A 175 -0.21 11.46 8.75
CA ALA A 175 -0.34 10.70 10.00
C ALA A 175 0.82 9.71 10.18
N VAL A 176 1.11 8.94 9.13
CA VAL A 176 2.11 7.86 9.17
C VAL A 176 3.53 8.36 9.42
N LYS A 177 3.85 9.60 9.04
CA LYS A 177 5.18 10.20 9.26
C LYS A 177 5.68 10.13 10.70
N ASN A 178 4.77 10.13 11.68
CA ASN A 178 5.12 10.14 13.10
C ASN A 178 4.76 8.83 13.82
N TRP A 179 4.40 7.79 13.06
CA TRP A 179 4.08 6.49 13.62
C TRP A 179 5.34 5.69 13.92
N HIS A 180 5.21 4.80 14.91
CA HIS A 180 6.20 3.77 15.20
C HIS A 180 5.64 2.41 14.79
N PHE A 181 6.53 1.47 14.54
CA PHE A 181 6.20 0.15 13.99
C PHE A 181 6.94 -0.94 14.76
N LEU A 182 6.38 -2.15 14.75
CA LEU A 182 7.14 -3.34 15.14
C LEU A 182 7.98 -3.78 13.94
N PRO A 183 9.31 -3.85 14.06
CA PRO A 183 10.16 -4.24 12.95
C PRO A 183 9.93 -5.70 12.55
N ALA A 184 10.18 -5.98 11.28
CA ALA A 184 10.23 -7.34 10.80
C ALA A 184 11.39 -8.08 11.47
N LYS A 185 11.26 -9.40 11.62
CA LYS A 185 12.33 -10.23 12.19
C LYS A 185 12.68 -11.39 11.28
N ARG A 186 13.97 -11.66 11.09
CA ARG A 186 14.49 -12.87 10.43
C ARG A 186 15.33 -13.63 11.45
N GLY A 187 14.91 -14.85 11.79
CA GLY A 187 15.63 -15.64 12.81
C GLY A 187 15.72 -14.96 14.18
N GLY A 188 14.76 -14.09 14.53
CA GLY A 188 14.74 -13.34 15.79
C GLY A 188 15.46 -11.99 15.76
N GLU A 189 16.27 -11.72 14.73
CA GLU A 189 16.95 -10.44 14.51
C GLU A 189 16.04 -9.46 13.77
N ALA A 190 15.99 -8.20 14.23
CA ALA A 190 15.22 -7.16 13.58
C ALA A 190 15.88 -6.71 12.26
N ILE A 191 15.08 -6.57 11.20
CA ILE A 191 15.55 -6.20 9.87
C ILE A 191 14.70 -5.08 9.27
N ASP A 192 15.29 -4.34 8.34
CA ASP A 192 14.57 -3.41 7.48
C ASP A 192 13.66 -4.19 6.51
N TYR A 193 12.41 -3.75 6.36
CA TYR A 193 11.41 -4.47 5.56
C TYR A 193 10.35 -3.54 4.96
N TRP A 194 10.03 -3.78 3.69
CA TRP A 194 8.95 -3.07 2.99
C TRP A 194 7.58 -3.66 3.36
N TYR A 195 6.67 -2.80 3.78
CA TYR A 195 5.35 -3.17 4.27
C TYR A 195 4.25 -2.35 3.59
N GLU A 196 3.16 -3.02 3.25
CA GLU A 196 1.97 -2.39 2.69
C GLU A 196 0.98 -2.09 3.81
N LEU A 197 0.79 -0.80 4.09
CA LEU A 197 -0.07 -0.28 5.13
C LEU A 197 -1.39 0.23 4.53
N PRO A 198 -2.51 -0.49 4.70
CA PRO A 198 -3.83 0.00 4.34
C PRO A 198 -4.35 0.97 5.40
N ILE A 199 -4.81 2.14 4.97
CA ILE A 199 -5.45 3.15 5.81
C ILE A 199 -6.85 3.41 5.30
N GLU A 200 -7.84 3.07 6.11
CA GLU A 200 -9.25 3.22 5.79
C GLU A 200 -9.82 4.53 6.36
N PHE A 201 -10.45 5.31 5.49
CA PHE A 201 -11.30 6.44 5.87
C PHE A 201 -12.76 6.04 5.67
N SER A 202 -13.50 5.92 6.78
CA SER A 202 -14.94 5.74 6.79
C SER A 202 -15.60 6.71 7.79
N LEU A 203 -16.82 7.15 7.47
CA LEU A 203 -17.63 8.07 8.27
C LEU A 203 -18.51 7.36 9.30
N ASN A 204 -18.62 6.03 9.22
CA ASN A 204 -19.58 5.23 9.99
C ASN A 204 -18.93 4.27 10.99
N ARG A 205 -17.67 4.49 11.39
CA ARG A 205 -16.96 3.65 12.37
C ARG A 205 -16.94 4.24 13.77
#